data_AF-A0A954LNM9-F1
#
_entry.id   AF-A0A954LNM9-F1
#
_cell.length_a   1.000
_cell.length_b   1.000
_cell.length_c   1.000
_cell.angle_alpha   90.00
_cell.angle_beta   90.00
_cell.angle_gamma   90.00
#
_symmetry.space_group_name_H-M   'P 1'
#
loop_
_entity.id
_entity.type
_entity.pdbx_description
1 polymer ?
#
loop_
_entity_poly.entity_id
_entity_poly.type
_entity_poly.pdbx_seq_one_letter_code
_entity_poly.pdbx_strand_id
1 'polypeptide(L)'
;MKFSFVSVLASCLVLVARTFGADVDTSPLPFKTVRAFPEIRIDRPIVVTYPKDDTNRVVVAGQKGDIHIFPNDQEIEETSVFLDITSKVVYKDKQN
;
A
#
# COMPACT_ATOMS: atom_id res chain seq x y z
N MET A 1 37.36 66.07 -24.13
CA MET A 1 36.95 66.48 -22.77
C MET A 1 35.47 66.17 -22.61
N LYS A 2 35.11 65.16 -21.82
CA LYS A 2 33.78 64.92 -21.18
C LYS A 2 33.94 63.69 -20.30
N PHE A 3 34.10 63.93 -19.00
CA PHE A 3 34.05 62.90 -17.95
C PHE A 3 32.59 62.60 -17.62
N SER A 4 32.25 61.33 -17.39
CA SER A 4 31.14 61.02 -16.47
C SER A 4 31.39 59.70 -15.76
N PHE A 5 31.44 59.84 -14.44
CA PHE A 5 31.59 58.83 -13.38
C PHE A 5 30.28 58.07 -13.20
N VAL A 6 30.29 56.73 -13.24
CA VAL A 6 29.29 55.91 -12.53
C VAL A 6 29.96 54.65 -11.97
N SER A 7 30.34 54.76 -10.70
CA SER A 7 30.23 53.76 -9.62
C SER A 7 30.27 52.26 -10.00
N VAL A 8 31.43 51.62 -9.80
CA VAL A 8 31.57 50.16 -9.69
C VAL A 8 31.61 49.79 -8.20
N LEU A 9 30.48 49.32 -7.68
CA LEU A 9 30.36 48.74 -6.33
C LEU A 9 29.39 47.55 -6.43
N ALA A 10 29.86 46.45 -7.01
CA ALA A 10 29.07 45.23 -7.12
C ALA A 10 30.00 44.01 -7.23
N SER A 11 30.50 43.51 -6.09
CA SER A 11 30.98 42.12 -6.00
C SER A 11 31.20 41.73 -4.55
N CYS A 12 30.11 41.44 -3.84
CA CYS A 12 30.12 40.43 -2.78
C CYS A 12 28.68 40.07 -2.43
N LEU A 13 28.06 39.19 -3.22
CA LEU A 13 26.88 38.47 -2.76
C LEU A 13 27.12 36.99 -2.96
N VAL A 14 27.58 36.36 -1.88
CA VAL A 14 27.69 34.91 -1.74
C VAL A 14 26.31 34.33 -1.99
N LEU A 15 26.10 33.74 -3.17
CA LEU A 15 24.93 32.92 -3.46
C LEU A 15 25.07 31.61 -2.68
N VAL A 16 24.61 31.62 -1.43
CA VAL A 16 24.21 30.39 -0.75
C VAL A 16 22.93 29.92 -1.44
N ALA A 17 23.08 29.09 -2.48
CA ALA A 17 21.95 28.42 -3.10
C ALA A 17 21.36 27.44 -2.07
N ARG A 18 20.28 27.87 -1.40
CA ARG A 18 19.45 26.98 -0.61
C ARG A 18 18.71 26.08 -1.60
N THR A 19 19.07 24.80 -1.65
CA THR A 19 18.26 23.77 -2.30
C THR A 19 16.98 23.61 -1.46
N PHE A 20 15.98 24.45 -1.71
CA PHE A 20 14.63 24.20 -1.21
C PHE A 20 14.12 22.94 -1.91
N GLY A 21 13.71 21.93 -1.14
CA GLY A 21 13.10 20.72 -1.68
C GLY A 21 11.87 21.08 -2.51
N ALA A 22 11.65 20.33 -3.60
CA ALA A 22 10.47 20.50 -4.44
C ALA A 22 9.20 20.27 -3.61
N ASP A 23 8.18 21.07 -3.88
CA ASP A 23 6.86 20.91 -3.28
C ASP A 23 6.24 19.58 -3.76
N VAL A 24 5.71 18.78 -2.83
CA VAL A 24 5.09 17.48 -3.13
C VAL A 24 3.60 17.69 -3.26
N ASP A 25 3.02 17.31 -4.40
CA ASP A 25 1.57 17.33 -4.58
C ASP A 25 0.90 16.33 -3.62
N THR A 26 0.19 16.88 -2.62
CA THR A 26 -0.59 16.11 -1.65
C THR A 26 -2.08 16.05 -2.01
N SER A 27 -2.46 16.46 -3.22
CA SER A 27 -3.85 16.41 -3.67
C SER A 27 -4.34 14.96 -3.68
N PRO A 28 -5.58 14.69 -3.25
CA PRO A 28 -6.11 13.34 -3.24
C PRO A 28 -6.20 12.81 -4.68
N LEU A 29 -5.77 11.57 -4.88
CA LEU A 29 -5.94 10.88 -6.15
C LEU A 29 -7.45 10.74 -6.47
N PRO A 30 -7.86 10.80 -7.75
CA PRO A 30 -9.27 10.72 -8.15
C PRO A 30 -9.82 9.28 -8.10
N PHE A 31 -9.56 8.55 -7.01
CA PHE A 31 -9.99 7.18 -6.80
C PHE A 31 -10.87 7.08 -5.56
N LYS A 32 -11.86 6.18 -5.62
CA LYS A 32 -12.70 5.83 -4.48
C LYS A 32 -12.32 4.47 -3.97
N THR A 33 -12.05 4.36 -2.68
CA THR A 33 -11.88 3.06 -2.02
C THR A 33 -13.22 2.34 -1.96
N VAL A 34 -13.27 1.13 -2.52
CA VAL A 34 -14.42 0.23 -2.46
C VAL A 34 -14.00 -1.08 -1.80
N ARG A 35 -14.98 -1.82 -1.26
CA ARG A 35 -14.71 -3.15 -0.71
C ARG A 35 -14.43 -4.11 -1.87
N ALA A 36 -13.30 -4.82 -1.81
CA ALA A 36 -12.88 -5.73 -2.87
C ALA A 36 -13.75 -7.00 -2.95
N PHE A 37 -14.12 -7.57 -1.78
CA PHE A 37 -14.99 -8.74 -1.69
C PHE A 37 -16.12 -8.45 -0.68
N PRO A 38 -17.28 -7.97 -1.14
CA PRO A 38 -18.40 -7.55 -0.29
C PRO A 38 -18.84 -8.58 0.74
N GLU A 39 -19.04 -9.81 0.27
CA GLU A 39 -19.70 -10.88 1.00
C GLU A 39 -18.73 -11.80 1.75
N ILE A 40 -17.46 -11.81 1.37
CA ILE A 40 -16.47 -12.73 1.93
C ILE A 40 -16.08 -12.34 3.36
N ARG A 41 -16.21 -13.30 4.27
CA ARG A 41 -15.79 -13.19 5.67
C ARG A 41 -14.78 -14.28 5.99
N ILE A 42 -13.59 -13.88 6.40
CA ILE A 42 -12.52 -14.79 6.81
C ILE A 42 -12.10 -14.38 8.22
N ASP A 43 -12.01 -15.36 9.11
CA ASP A 43 -11.70 -15.11 10.51
C ASP A 43 -10.18 -14.89 10.68
N ARG A 44 -9.81 -13.76 11.28
CA ARG A 44 -8.42 -13.36 11.55
C ARG A 44 -7.45 -13.61 10.38
N PRO A 45 -7.65 -12.96 9.22
CA PRO A 45 -6.75 -13.13 8.08
C PRO A 45 -5.35 -12.61 8.42
N ILE A 46 -4.32 -13.39 8.10
CA ILE A 46 -2.91 -13.03 8.37
C ILE A 46 -2.10 -12.78 7.09
N VAL A 47 -2.52 -13.35 5.97
CA VAL A 47 -1.89 -13.10 4.68
C VAL A 47 -2.91 -13.26 3.56
N VAL A 48 -2.81 -12.39 2.56
CA VAL A 48 -3.47 -12.50 1.26
C VAL A 48 -2.38 -12.69 0.22
N THR A 49 -2.49 -13.72 -0.60
CA THR A 49 -1.51 -14.09 -1.62
C THR A 49 -2.22 -14.75 -2.81
N TYR A 50 -1.44 -15.25 -3.77
CA TYR A 50 -1.92 -16.00 -4.92
C TYR A 50 -0.92 -17.10 -5.32
N PRO A 51 -1.39 -18.23 -5.86
CA PRO A 51 -0.51 -19.23 -6.45
C PRO A 51 0.03 -18.72 -7.79
N LYS A 52 1.30 -19.00 -8.08
CA LYS A 52 1.93 -18.70 -9.37
C LYS A 52 1.65 -19.82 -10.38
N ASP A 53 0.37 -20.03 -10.69
CA ASP A 53 -0.12 -21.11 -11.57
C ASP A 53 -1.08 -20.62 -12.68
N ASP A 54 -1.11 -19.30 -12.91
CA ASP A 54 -1.93 -18.62 -13.92
C ASP A 54 -3.46 -18.79 -13.76
N THR A 55 -3.94 -19.26 -12.61
CA THR A 55 -5.38 -19.48 -12.36
C THR A 55 -6.14 -18.25 -11.85
N ASN A 56 -5.44 -17.14 -11.57
CA ASN A 56 -6.02 -15.90 -11.01
C ASN A 56 -6.89 -16.14 -9.77
N ARG A 57 -6.42 -16.99 -8.85
CA ARG A 57 -7.08 -17.26 -7.56
C ARG A 57 -6.45 -16.44 -6.44
N VAL A 58 -7.30 -16.00 -5.53
CA VAL A 58 -6.88 -15.38 -4.27
C VAL A 58 -6.81 -16.45 -3.22
N VAL A 59 -5.74 -16.42 -2.42
CA VAL A 59 -5.53 -17.29 -1.28
C VAL A 59 -5.42 -16.44 -0.03
N VAL A 60 -6.19 -16.77 0.99
CA VAL A 60 -6.17 -16.09 2.28
C VAL A 60 -5.95 -17.13 3.37
N ALA A 61 -4.91 -16.95 4.18
CA ALA A 61 -4.71 -17.78 5.36
C ALA A 61 -5.26 -17.07 6.60
N GLY A 62 -6.05 -17.81 7.39
CA GLY A 62 -6.53 -17.40 8.70
C GLY A 62 -5.55 -17.80 9.79
N GLN A 63 -5.47 -16.98 10.83
CA GLN A 63 -4.59 -17.22 11.98
C GLN A 63 -4.92 -18.52 12.72
N LYS A 64 -6.16 -18.98 12.62
CA LYS A 64 -6.65 -20.17 13.30
C LYS A 64 -6.29 -21.49 12.61
N GLY A 65 -5.59 -21.45 11.47
CA GLY A 65 -5.09 -22.64 10.79
C GLY A 65 -5.93 -23.12 9.62
N ASP A 66 -6.76 -22.24 9.06
CA ASP A 66 -7.52 -22.45 7.84
C ASP A 66 -6.93 -21.63 6.68
N ILE A 67 -6.99 -22.18 5.48
CA ILE A 67 -6.61 -21.49 4.24
C ILE A 67 -7.78 -21.56 3.29
N HIS A 68 -8.22 -20.39 2.83
CA HIS A 68 -9.27 -20.24 1.85
C HIS A 68 -8.67 -19.94 0.48
N ILE A 69 -9.26 -20.50 -0.56
CA ILE A 69 -8.93 -20.22 -1.96
C ILE A 69 -10.22 -19.95 -2.74
N PHE A 70 -10.20 -18.92 -3.58
CA PHE A 70 -11.36 -18.52 -4.37
C PHE A 70 -10.96 -17.73 -5.63
N PRO A 71 -11.83 -17.63 -6.65
CA PRO A 71 -11.57 -16.82 -7.83
C PRO A 71 -11.37 -15.34 -7.47
N ASN A 72 -10.48 -14.64 -8.18
CA ASN A 72 -10.36 -13.19 -8.06
C ASN A 72 -11.51 -12.47 -8.78
N ASP A 73 -12.71 -12.59 -8.22
CA ASP A 73 -13.97 -12.03 -8.72
C ASP A 73 -14.69 -11.36 -7.54
N GLN A 74 -15.21 -10.15 -7.73
CA GLN A 74 -15.86 -9.37 -6.66
C GLN A 74 -17.29 -9.83 -6.36
N GLU A 75 -17.90 -10.61 -7.26
CA GLU A 75 -19.28 -11.10 -7.13
C GLU A 75 -19.39 -12.41 -6.34
N ILE A 76 -18.27 -12.96 -5.87
CA ILE A 76 -18.30 -14.22 -5.11
C ILE A 76 -18.93 -14.01 -3.72
N GLU A 77 -19.74 -14.99 -3.32
CA GLU A 77 -20.40 -15.00 -2.02
C GLU A 77 -19.74 -15.99 -1.04
N GLU A 78 -19.01 -16.97 -1.57
CA GLU A 78 -18.42 -18.06 -0.80
C GLU A 78 -16.98 -18.36 -1.20
N THR A 79 -16.24 -18.99 -0.29
CA THR A 79 -14.85 -19.44 -0.53
C THR A 79 -14.75 -20.95 -0.38
N SER A 80 -13.70 -21.54 -0.96
CA SER A 80 -13.36 -22.95 -0.74
C SER A 80 -12.24 -23.08 0.29
N VAL A 81 -12.35 -24.04 1.20
CA VAL A 81 -11.26 -24.38 2.13
C VAL A 81 -10.22 -25.22 1.40
N PHE A 82 -9.02 -24.69 1.24
CA PHE A 82 -7.87 -25.38 0.65
C PHE A 82 -7.15 -26.28 1.68
N LEU A 83 -7.00 -25.78 2.91
CA LEU A 83 -6.37 -26.50 4.01
C LEU A 83 -7.07 -26.16 5.32
N ASP A 84 -7.33 -27.17 6.14
CA ASP A 84 -7.80 -27.01 7.51
C ASP A 84 -6.88 -27.81 8.45
N ILE A 85 -6.12 -27.08 9.26
CA ILE A 85 -5.32 -27.60 10.36
C ILE A 85 -5.71 -26.93 11.68
N THR A 86 -6.94 -26.43 11.80
CA THR A 86 -7.44 -25.75 13.01
C THR A 86 -7.27 -26.58 14.28
N SER A 87 -7.46 -27.90 14.18
CA SER A 87 -7.23 -28.86 15.28
C SER A 87 -5.77 -28.93 15.78
N LYS A 88 -4.81 -28.46 14.99
CA LYS A 88 -3.37 -28.46 15.30
C LYS A 88 -2.84 -27.08 15.70
N VAL A 89 -3.68 -26.06 15.68
CA VAL A 89 -3.30 -24.69 16.01
C VAL A 89 -3.82 -24.32 17.39
N VAL A 90 -2.93 -23.82 18.25
CA VAL A 90 -3.32 -23.28 19.54
C VAL A 90 -3.56 -21.78 19.39
N TYR A 91 -4.82 -21.36 19.47
CA TYR A 91 -5.22 -19.95 19.48
C TYR A 91 -5.67 -19.52 20.87
N LYS A 92 -5.18 -18.37 21.33
CA LYS A 92 -5.48 -17.75 22.62
C LYS A 92 -5.64 -16.25 22.40
N ASP A 93 -6.88 -15.78 22.41
CA ASP A 93 -7.34 -14.43 22.02
C ASP A 93 -6.55 -13.23 22.57
N LYS A 94 -5.83 -13.39 23.69
CA LYS A 94 -5.02 -12.34 24.35
C LYS A 94 -3.50 -12.54 24.22
N GLN A 95 -3.06 -13.54 23.47
CA GLN A 95 -1.64 -13.88 23.27
C GLN A 95 -1.30 -13.94 21.78
N ASN A 96 -2.21 -14.50 20.98
CA ASN A 96 -2.13 -14.61 19.54
C ASN A 96 -3.50 -14.38 18.92
#